data_AF-A0A2X1PX16-F1
#
_entry.id   AF-A0A2X1PX16-F1
#
_cell.length_a   1.000
_cell.length_b   1.000
_cell.length_c   1.000
_cell.angle_alpha   90.00
_cell.angle_beta   90.00
_cell.angle_gamma   90.00
#
_symmetry.space_group_name_H-M   'P 1'
#
loop_
_entity.id
_entity.type
_entity.pdbx_description
1 polymer ?
#
loop_
_entity_poly.entity_id
_entity_poly.type
_entity_poly.pdbx_seq_one_letter_code
_entity_poly.pdbx_strand_id
1 'polypeptide(L)'
;MTITTLSRQNIQALTPYQSARKLGGNGTIWLNANEYPTSPKFQLSGKDLNRYPEPQPQRVVQAYANYAGVSTENVLVTRGGDEGIELIIHTFCEPKTRCHFILSSDLRNVCSEC
;
A
#
# COMPACT_ATOMS: atom_id res chain seq x y z
N MET A 1 6.50 -31.84 -14.29
CA MET A 1 5.93 -30.49 -14.50
C MET A 1 6.22 -29.66 -13.27
N THR A 2 6.69 -28.43 -13.42
CA THR A 2 6.92 -27.51 -12.30
C THR A 2 5.74 -26.53 -12.20
N ILE A 3 5.33 -26.16 -10.98
CA ILE A 3 4.20 -25.24 -10.77
C ILE A 3 4.40 -23.89 -11.48
N THR A 4 5.66 -23.46 -11.66
CA THR A 4 6.03 -22.22 -12.36
C THR A 4 5.42 -22.13 -13.76
N THR A 5 5.32 -23.24 -14.50
CA THR A 5 4.77 -23.23 -15.87
C THR A 5 3.28 -22.93 -15.93
N LEU A 6 2.56 -23.00 -14.80
CA LEU A 6 1.14 -22.66 -14.70
C LEU A 6 0.91 -21.17 -14.44
N SER A 7 1.95 -20.41 -14.06
CA SER A 7 1.83 -18.98 -13.74
C SER A 7 1.85 -18.11 -15.01
N ARG A 8 1.24 -16.91 -14.95
CA ARG A 8 1.22 -15.98 -16.09
C ARG A 8 2.63 -15.52 -16.45
N GLN A 9 2.92 -15.37 -17.75
CA GLN A 9 4.23 -14.92 -18.25
C GLN A 9 4.69 -13.59 -17.62
N ASN A 10 3.79 -12.62 -17.44
CA ASN A 10 4.12 -11.33 -16.83
C ASN A 10 4.51 -11.45 -15.34
N ILE A 11 4.04 -12.49 -14.64
CA ILE A 11 4.43 -12.76 -13.25
C ILE A 11 5.78 -13.48 -13.21
N GLN A 12 6.06 -14.34 -14.19
CA GLN A 12 7.37 -15.00 -14.31
C GLN A 12 8.50 -13.99 -14.60
N ALA A 13 8.22 -12.96 -15.41
CA ALA A 13 9.21 -11.94 -15.79
C ALA A 13 9.32 -10.76 -14.81
N LEU A 14 8.37 -10.62 -13.88
CA LEU A 14 8.31 -9.54 -12.89
C LEU A 14 9.50 -9.64 -11.91
N THR A 15 10.17 -8.52 -11.65
CA THR A 15 11.04 -8.37 -10.48
C THR A 15 10.21 -7.77 -9.33
N PRO A 16 10.01 -8.48 -8.21
CA PRO A 16 9.23 -7.95 -7.09
C PRO A 16 9.85 -6.70 -6.49
N TYR A 17 9.00 -5.80 -6.00
CA TYR A 17 9.45 -4.63 -5.23
C TYR A 17 10.31 -5.05 -4.03
N GLN A 18 11.38 -4.29 -3.79
CA GLN A 18 12.28 -4.48 -2.65
C GLN A 18 12.01 -3.38 -1.61
N SER A 19 11.34 -3.74 -0.52
CA SER A 19 11.15 -2.82 0.60
C SER A 19 12.43 -2.66 1.41
N ALA A 20 12.56 -1.53 2.12
CA ALA A 20 13.73 -1.20 2.93
C ALA A 20 14.08 -2.28 3.98
N ARG A 21 13.06 -3.01 4.47
CA ARG A 21 13.22 -4.13 5.42
C ARG A 21 13.81 -5.38 4.78
N LYS A 22 13.59 -5.61 3.48
CA LYS A 22 14.15 -6.74 2.74
C LYS A 22 15.64 -6.53 2.41
N LEU A 23 16.06 -5.27 2.34
CA LEU A 23 17.46 -4.86 2.15
C LEU A 23 18.22 -4.69 3.47
N GLY A 24 17.64 -5.12 4.60
CA GLY A 24 18.09 -4.73 5.94
C GLY A 24 19.53 -5.05 6.32
N GLY A 25 20.09 -4.20 7.19
CA GLY A 25 21.35 -4.37 7.93
C GLY A 25 21.12 -4.47 9.45
N ASN A 26 22.16 -4.85 10.21
CA ASN A 26 22.13 -5.00 11.67
C ASN A 26 22.32 -3.65 12.39
N GLY A 27 21.35 -2.74 12.28
CA GLY A 27 21.39 -1.41 12.88
C GLY A 27 20.51 -1.27 14.12
N THR A 28 20.83 -0.29 14.97
CA THR A 28 19.93 0.17 16.06
C THR A 28 19.22 1.48 15.69
N ILE A 29 19.63 2.12 14.59
CA ILE A 29 19.08 3.37 14.05
C ILE A 29 18.42 3.04 12.71
N TRP A 30 17.13 3.36 12.58
CA TRP A 30 16.31 3.03 11.41
C TRP A 30 15.75 4.31 10.79
N LEU A 31 16.34 4.75 9.68
CA LEU A 31 16.00 5.99 8.96
C LEU A 31 15.79 5.75 7.45
N ASN A 32 15.36 4.54 7.06
CA ASN A 32 15.33 4.06 5.68
C ASN A 32 13.91 3.85 5.10
N ALA A 33 12.86 3.98 5.91
CA ALA A 33 11.48 3.65 5.52
C ALA A 33 10.48 4.80 5.75
N ASN A 34 10.95 6.01 6.06
CA ASN A 34 10.11 7.18 6.35
C ASN A 34 9.10 6.96 7.50
N GLU A 35 9.38 6.05 8.44
CA GLU A 35 8.55 5.81 9.61
C GLU A 35 8.70 6.96 10.62
N TYR A 36 7.62 7.25 11.36
CA TYR A 36 7.70 8.18 12.48
C TYR A 36 8.61 7.59 13.59
N PRO A 37 9.59 8.33 14.14
CA PRO A 37 10.67 7.76 14.97
C PRO A 37 10.21 7.19 16.32
N THR A 38 9.02 7.53 16.80
CA THR A 38 8.51 7.07 18.10
C THR A 38 7.17 6.38 17.95
N SER A 39 7.00 5.19 18.55
CA SER A 39 5.75 4.45 18.41
C SER A 39 4.59 5.13 19.17
N PRO A 40 3.46 5.42 18.50
CA PRO A 40 2.27 5.91 19.18
C PRO A 40 1.61 4.80 20.00
N LYS A 41 1.00 5.17 21.14
CA LYS A 41 0.27 4.23 21.99
C LYS A 41 -1.22 4.23 21.66
N PHE A 42 -1.74 3.08 21.25
CA PHE A 42 -3.17 2.85 21.06
C PHE A 42 -3.62 1.62 21.84
N GLN A 43 -4.85 1.63 22.33
CA GLN A 43 -5.49 0.48 22.96
C GLN A 43 -6.68 0.03 22.10
N LEU A 44 -6.85 -1.28 21.95
CA LEU A 44 -8.02 -1.83 21.27
C LEU A 44 -9.27 -1.54 22.11
N SER A 45 -10.25 -0.87 21.52
CA SER A 45 -11.52 -0.54 22.17
C SER A 45 -12.65 -1.53 21.83
N GLY A 46 -12.46 -2.40 20.83
CA GLY A 46 -13.48 -3.33 20.33
C GLY A 46 -13.43 -4.69 21.03
N LYS A 47 -14.61 -5.27 21.32
CA LYS A 47 -14.75 -6.59 21.97
C LYS A 47 -15.16 -7.72 21.01
N ASP A 48 -15.72 -7.38 19.85
CA ASP A 48 -16.35 -8.34 18.93
C ASP A 48 -15.45 -8.72 17.75
N LEU A 49 -14.23 -9.19 18.05
CA LEU A 49 -13.24 -9.60 17.02
C LEU A 49 -13.64 -10.89 16.26
N ASN A 50 -14.71 -11.56 16.69
CA ASN A 50 -15.27 -12.74 16.04
C ASN A 50 -16.29 -12.42 14.94
N ARG A 51 -16.52 -11.13 14.65
CA ARG A 51 -17.43 -10.67 13.60
C ARG A 51 -16.67 -9.89 12.53
N TYR A 52 -17.16 -9.97 11.31
CA TYR A 52 -16.63 -9.15 10.22
C TYR A 52 -16.87 -7.67 10.53
N PRO A 53 -15.89 -6.79 10.26
CA PRO A 53 -16.07 -5.36 10.35
C PRO A 53 -16.98 -4.86 9.23
N GLU A 54 -17.40 -3.61 9.32
CA GLU A 54 -17.96 -2.89 8.18
C GLU A 54 -16.94 -2.82 7.03
N PRO A 55 -17.37 -2.96 5.76
CA PRO A 55 -16.46 -2.87 4.62
C PRO A 55 -15.80 -1.49 4.49
N GLN A 56 -16.48 -0.44 4.95
CA GLN A 56 -15.96 0.92 5.11
C GLN A 56 -16.39 1.42 6.50
N PRO A 57 -15.53 1.36 7.52
CA PRO A 57 -15.88 1.77 8.89
C PRO A 57 -16.28 3.25 8.94
N GLN A 58 -17.57 3.53 9.12
CA GLN A 58 -18.13 4.89 9.01
C GLN A 58 -17.44 5.89 9.94
N ARG A 59 -17.06 5.44 11.14
CA ARG A 59 -16.38 6.27 12.13
C ARG A 59 -14.99 6.73 11.64
N VAL A 60 -14.28 5.89 10.88
CA VAL A 60 -12.98 6.23 10.28
C VAL A 60 -13.17 7.21 9.12
N VAL A 61 -14.13 6.90 8.22
CA VAL A 61 -14.48 7.74 7.07
C VAL A 61 -14.84 9.17 7.52
N GLN A 62 -15.75 9.30 8.49
CA GLN A 62 -16.18 10.60 9.00
C GLN A 62 -15.03 11.37 9.67
N ALA A 63 -14.23 10.70 10.49
CA ALA A 63 -13.10 11.33 11.16
C ALA A 63 -12.07 11.87 10.16
N TYR A 64 -11.79 11.09 9.11
CA TYR A 64 -10.83 11.48 8.08
C TYR A 64 -11.38 12.60 7.18
N ALA A 65 -12.65 12.51 6.77
CA ALA A 65 -13.33 13.54 5.98
C ALA A 65 -13.31 14.91 6.70
N ASN A 66 -13.62 14.91 8.00
CA ASN A 66 -13.53 16.10 8.85
C ASN A 66 -12.11 16.65 8.95
N TYR A 67 -11.11 15.78 9.13
CA TYR A 67 -9.70 16.17 9.18
C TYR A 67 -9.23 16.80 7.86
N ALA A 68 -9.63 16.21 6.73
CA ALA A 68 -9.21 16.65 5.40
C ALA A 68 -10.07 17.80 4.83
N GLY A 69 -11.18 18.16 5.48
CA GLY A 69 -12.08 19.23 5.01
C GLY A 69 -12.87 18.86 3.74
N VAL A 70 -13.18 17.57 3.55
CA VAL A 70 -13.93 17.07 2.39
C VAL A 70 -15.21 16.37 2.83
N SER A 71 -16.13 16.14 1.89
CA SER A 71 -17.33 15.35 2.18
C SER A 71 -17.02 13.84 2.23
N THR A 72 -17.83 13.08 2.98
CA THR A 72 -17.58 11.65 3.24
C THR A 72 -17.69 10.79 1.99
N GLU A 73 -18.50 11.18 1.00
CA GLU A 73 -18.58 10.50 -0.30
C GLU A 73 -17.29 10.59 -1.13
N ASN A 74 -16.39 11.51 -0.79
CA ASN A 74 -15.09 11.66 -1.43
C ASN A 74 -13.96 10.89 -0.70
N VAL A 75 -14.32 10.05 0.28
CA VAL A 75 -13.35 9.30 1.10
C VAL A 75 -13.56 7.79 0.93
N LEU A 76 -12.48 7.10 0.59
CA LEU A 76 -12.40 5.64 0.57
C LEU A 76 -11.24 5.19 1.46
N VAL A 77 -11.48 4.23 2.36
CA VAL A 77 -10.46 3.65 3.23
C VAL A 77 -9.97 2.34 2.64
N THR A 78 -8.66 2.22 2.50
CA THR A 78 -7.95 1.05 1.97
C THR A 78 -6.83 0.62 2.92
N ARG A 79 -6.21 -0.53 2.67
CA ARG A 79 -5.00 -1.02 3.34
C ARG A 79 -3.77 -0.24 2.86
N GLY A 80 -3.67 1.00 3.33
CA GLY A 80 -2.61 1.93 2.94
C GLY A 80 -2.75 2.45 1.51
N GLY A 81 -1.78 3.27 1.10
CA GLY A 81 -1.77 3.89 -0.23
C GLY A 81 -1.60 2.88 -1.37
N ASP A 82 -0.90 1.77 -1.12
CA ASP A 82 -0.63 0.74 -2.14
C ASP A 82 -1.90 0.13 -2.71
N GLU A 83 -2.87 -0.21 -1.86
CA GLU A 83 -4.17 -0.73 -2.32
C GLU A 83 -4.99 0.34 -3.05
N GLY A 84 -4.84 1.62 -2.66
CA GLY A 84 -5.44 2.73 -3.42
C GLY A 84 -4.89 2.81 -4.85
N ILE A 85 -3.57 2.67 -5.02
CA ILE A 85 -2.94 2.62 -6.35
C ILE A 85 -3.47 1.41 -7.14
N GLU A 86 -3.51 0.23 -6.52
CA GLU A 86 -4.03 -0.99 -7.15
C GLU A 86 -5.48 -0.83 -7.61
N LEU A 87 -6.36 -0.27 -6.77
CA LEU A 87 -7.77 -0.05 -7.11
C LEU A 87 -7.93 0.90 -8.30
N ILE A 88 -7.16 1.98 -8.36
CA ILE A 88 -7.18 2.91 -9.51
C ILE A 88 -6.74 2.17 -10.77
N ILE A 89 -5.67 1.36 -10.70
CA ILE A 89 -5.22 0.55 -11.84
C ILE A 89 -6.33 -0.41 -12.26
N HIS A 90 -6.86 -1.22 -11.36
CA HIS A 90 -7.88 -2.22 -11.69
C HIS A 90 -9.19 -1.62 -12.20
N THR A 91 -9.56 -0.41 -11.74
CA THR A 91 -10.83 0.22 -12.14
C THR A 91 -10.75 0.85 -13.53
N PHE A 92 -9.62 1.49 -13.87
CA PHE A 92 -9.52 2.31 -15.07
C PHE A 92 -8.66 1.72 -16.18
N CYS A 93 -7.88 0.67 -15.89
CA CYS A 93 -7.03 0.04 -16.88
C CYS A 93 -7.53 -1.33 -17.33
N GLU A 94 -7.78 -1.45 -18.62
CA GLU A 94 -7.95 -2.75 -19.26
C GLU A 94 -6.58 -3.35 -19.61
N PRO A 95 -6.24 -4.56 -19.12
CA PRO A 95 -4.99 -5.21 -19.46
C PRO A 95 -4.78 -5.33 -20.98
N LYS A 96 -3.57 -5.03 -21.44
CA LYS A 96 -3.09 -5.20 -22.85
C LYS A 96 -3.75 -4.33 -23.93
N THR A 97 -4.78 -3.55 -23.63
CA THR A 97 -5.45 -2.71 -24.65
C THR A 97 -5.08 -1.23 -24.51
N ARG A 98 -5.26 -0.61 -23.34
CA ARG A 98 -4.94 0.80 -23.08
C ARG A 98 -4.71 1.08 -21.59
N CYS A 99 -3.51 0.79 -21.12
CA CYS A 99 -3.09 1.20 -19.79
C CYS A 99 -1.63 1.66 -19.83
N HIS A 100 -1.43 2.98 -19.82
CA HIS A 100 -0.12 3.59 -19.69
C HIS A 100 -0.15 4.54 -18.50
N PHE A 101 0.62 4.22 -17.47
CA PHE A 101 0.86 5.14 -16.35
C PHE A 101 2.10 5.96 -16.63
N ILE A 102 1.94 7.27 -16.51
CA ILE A 102 3.06 8.20 -16.60
C ILE A 102 3.46 8.53 -15.17
N LEU A 103 4.65 8.08 -14.79
CA LEU A 103 5.27 8.39 -13.50
C LEU A 103 6.56 9.17 -13.76
N SER A 104 6.83 10.17 -12.91
CA SER A 104 8.13 10.85 -12.95
C SER A 104 9.22 9.87 -12.50
N SER A 105 10.32 9.80 -13.25
CA SER A 105 11.37 8.80 -13.05
C SER A 105 12.49 9.21 -12.08
N ASP A 106 12.30 10.29 -11.32
CA ASP A 106 13.36 11.01 -10.58
C ASP A 106 13.97 10.26 -9.37
N LEU A 107 13.64 8.99 -9.12
CA LEU A 107 14.02 8.28 -7.90
C LEU A 107 14.83 6.99 -8.09
N ARG A 108 15.32 6.70 -9.31
CA ARG A 108 16.01 5.41 -9.58
C ARG A 108 17.36 5.23 -8.88
N ASN A 109 17.97 6.25 -8.28
CA ASN A 109 19.35 6.20 -7.76
C ASN A 109 19.54 6.47 -6.26
N VAL A 110 18.48 6.47 -5.43
CA VAL A 110 18.61 6.92 -4.02
C VAL A 110 19.02 5.81 -3.03
N CYS A 111 18.98 4.53 -3.41
CA CYS A 111 19.24 3.41 -2.48
C CYS A 111 20.32 2.41 -2.97
N SER A 112 21.46 2.88 -3.49
CA SER A 112 22.62 2.01 -3.74
C SER A 112 23.71 2.07 -2.67
N GLU A 113 23.67 3.04 -1.76
CA GLU A 113 24.67 3.21 -0.69
C GLU A 113 24.02 3.68 0.62
N CYS A 114 23.38 2.77 1.36
CA CYS A 114 23.05 2.93 2.78
C CYS A 114 23.31 1.62 3.51
#